data_AF-W8YZX3-F1
#
_entry.id   AF-W8YZX3-F1
#
_cell.length_a   1.000
_cell.length_b   1.000
_cell.length_c   1.000
_cell.angle_alpha   90.00
_cell.angle_beta   90.00
_cell.angle_gamma   90.00
#
_symmetry.space_group_name_H-M   'P 1'
#
loop_
_entity.id
_entity.type
_entity.pdbx_description
1 polymer ?
#
loop_
_entity_poly.entity_id
_entity_poly.type
_entity_poly.pdbx_seq_one_letter_code
_entity_poly.pdbx_strand_id
1 'polypeptide(L)'
;MAGGGNKQVSEKLLDKQGCAGCGAALQSDSKDKPGYVPASAKGGEAVICQRCFRIRNYNDAVSVSMDHDEFLRLLGGIASTDSLVVHIVDLFDFEGSLISGLQRFVGNNPVLLVVNKIDLLPKGTNYNRIRNWVQRQAKAQGLRTVDIVLCSAKKGMGFERVVEAVEELRGRRDVYVVGATNVGKSTLINRLISDYSDLDRELTVSRFPGTTLDEIRIPLDDGKAIVDTPGIVYRSRLTELVPRGVLGALLPDKPIKPLVYQLDAGQTLFFGSLIRFDYAAGANLSFTLYTANAMKVHRTKLERADDLYAQHKGELLAPPSREELETMPAWTRHSLRIPKGSESDVFVSGLGWIRVNGTSGAQIEVYAPKGVKVLVREALI
;
A
#
# COMPACT_ATOMS: atom_id res chain seq x y z
N MET A 1 -30.42 68.85 -15.98
CA MET A 1 -31.21 67.78 -15.34
C MET A 1 -31.13 66.54 -16.21
N ALA A 2 -30.99 65.39 -15.55
CA ALA A 2 -31.15 64.01 -16.04
C ALA A 2 -30.20 63.52 -17.15
N GLY A 3 -29.07 62.95 -16.72
CA GLY A 3 -28.42 61.84 -17.40
C GLY A 3 -28.49 60.61 -16.49
N GLY A 4 -28.82 59.43 -17.03
CA GLY A 4 -28.83 58.19 -16.27
C GLY A 4 -29.59 57.07 -16.96
N GLY A 5 -28.91 56.31 -17.82
CA GLY A 5 -29.51 55.16 -18.48
C GLY A 5 -28.49 54.30 -19.23
N ASN A 6 -27.57 53.65 -18.50
CA ASN A 6 -26.92 52.40 -18.91
C ASN A 6 -25.91 51.91 -17.83
N LYS A 7 -26.38 51.22 -16.77
CA LYS A 7 -25.50 50.59 -15.77
C LYS A 7 -26.19 49.44 -15.00
N GLN A 8 -26.92 48.54 -15.68
CA GLN A 8 -27.60 47.43 -14.98
C GLN A 8 -27.43 46.02 -15.58
N VAL A 9 -26.45 45.79 -16.48
CA VAL A 9 -26.26 44.44 -17.07
C VAL A 9 -24.86 43.83 -16.82
N SER A 10 -24.00 44.44 -16.00
CA SER A 10 -22.59 44.00 -15.87
C SER A 10 -22.14 43.70 -14.43
N GLU A 11 -22.96 43.03 -13.61
CA GLU A 11 -22.58 42.76 -12.20
C GLU A 11 -22.96 41.36 -11.69
N LYS A 12 -23.08 40.35 -12.57
CA LYS A 12 -23.45 38.97 -12.18
C LYS A 12 -22.54 37.84 -12.73
N LEU A 13 -21.29 38.13 -13.08
CA LEU A 13 -20.36 37.12 -13.63
C LEU A 13 -19.00 37.00 -12.92
N LEU A 14 -18.81 37.62 -11.75
CA LEU A 14 -17.58 37.52 -10.97
C LEU A 14 -17.85 36.84 -9.63
N ASP A 15 -17.84 35.50 -9.59
CA ASP A 15 -17.39 34.69 -8.43
C ASP A 15 -17.74 33.19 -8.57
N LYS A 16 -17.12 32.54 -9.57
CA LYS A 16 -16.87 31.09 -9.50
C LYS A 16 -15.42 30.84 -9.86
N GLN A 17 -14.50 31.33 -9.03
CA GLN A 17 -13.13 30.83 -9.06
C GLN A 17 -13.15 29.40 -8.52
N GLY A 18 -13.33 28.44 -9.43
CA GLY A 18 -13.05 27.04 -9.17
C GLY A 18 -11.54 26.82 -9.07
N CYS A 19 -11.14 25.74 -8.42
CA CYS A 19 -9.75 25.34 -8.38
C CYS A 19 -9.22 25.08 -9.79
N ALA A 20 -8.09 25.69 -10.15
CA ALA A 20 -7.46 25.48 -11.46
C ALA A 20 -6.99 24.03 -11.72
N GLY A 21 -6.85 23.21 -10.68
CA GLY A 21 -6.44 21.80 -10.79
C GLY A 21 -7.62 20.82 -10.88
N CYS A 22 -8.59 20.88 -9.95
CA CYS A 22 -9.69 19.91 -9.87
C CYS A 22 -11.09 20.50 -10.13
N GLY A 23 -11.19 21.80 -10.43
CA GLY A 23 -12.47 22.47 -10.67
C GLY A 23 -13.39 22.64 -9.46
N ALA A 24 -13.02 22.14 -8.27
CA ALA A 24 -13.83 22.27 -7.04
C ALA A 24 -13.99 23.75 -6.64
N ALA A 25 -15.18 24.11 -6.13
CA ALA A 25 -15.43 25.45 -5.62
C ALA A 25 -14.47 25.79 -4.47
N LEU A 26 -13.74 26.89 -4.58
CA LEU A 26 -12.74 27.27 -3.59
C LEU A 26 -13.42 27.72 -2.28
N GLN A 27 -12.96 27.17 -1.16
CA GLN A 27 -13.48 27.46 0.18
C GLN A 27 -12.32 27.57 1.18
N SER A 28 -12.54 28.22 2.33
CA SER A 28 -11.51 28.38 3.38
C SER A 28 -12.01 27.96 4.77
N ASP A 29 -13.17 27.32 4.85
CA ASP A 29 -13.88 27.04 6.09
C ASP A 29 -13.46 25.70 6.71
N SER A 30 -13.14 24.70 5.89
CA SER A 30 -12.82 23.35 6.36
C SER A 30 -11.67 22.72 5.59
N LYS A 31 -10.57 22.43 6.30
CA LYS A 31 -9.35 21.83 5.74
C LYS A 31 -9.60 20.46 5.07
N ASP A 32 -10.60 19.72 5.53
CA ASP A 32 -10.88 18.36 5.06
C ASP A 32 -11.86 18.29 3.88
N LYS A 33 -12.47 19.44 3.50
CA LYS A 33 -13.44 19.49 2.39
C LYS A 33 -12.76 19.87 1.06
N PRO A 34 -13.25 19.34 -0.09
CA PRO A 34 -12.75 19.72 -1.41
C PRO A 34 -12.73 21.24 -1.61
N GLY A 35 -11.73 21.73 -2.35
CA GLY A 35 -11.62 23.16 -2.63
C GLY A 35 -10.98 24.01 -1.52
N TYR A 36 -10.54 23.42 -0.41
CA TYR A 36 -9.91 24.20 0.68
C TYR A 36 -8.68 24.98 0.19
N VAL A 37 -8.61 26.27 0.48
CA VAL A 37 -7.45 27.14 0.27
C VAL A 37 -7.25 27.98 1.53
N PRO A 38 -6.02 28.08 2.08
CA PRO A 38 -5.72 29.00 3.17
C PRO A 38 -6.08 30.44 2.81
N ALA A 39 -6.65 31.21 3.74
CA ALA A 39 -7.07 32.59 3.46
C ALA A 39 -5.95 33.49 2.89
N SER A 40 -4.69 33.19 3.22
CA SER A 40 -3.49 33.88 2.73
C SER A 40 -3.14 33.61 1.25
N ALA A 41 -3.79 32.64 0.60
CA ALA A 41 -3.51 32.23 -0.78
C ALA A 41 -4.64 32.62 -1.77
N LYS A 42 -5.60 33.44 -1.34
CA LYS A 42 -6.64 34.03 -2.21
C LYS A 42 -6.08 35.26 -2.93
N GLY A 43 -6.10 35.26 -4.27
CA GLY A 43 -5.78 36.47 -5.05
C GLY A 43 -4.91 36.31 -6.29
N GLY A 44 -4.52 35.08 -6.70
CA GLY A 44 -3.78 34.83 -7.94
C GLY A 44 -4.66 34.36 -9.10
N GLU A 45 -4.21 34.52 -10.36
CA GLU A 45 -4.96 34.14 -11.58
C GLU A 45 -5.15 32.62 -11.78
N ALA A 46 -4.60 31.76 -10.91
CA ALA A 46 -4.81 30.32 -10.96
C ALA A 46 -4.69 29.67 -9.57
N VAL A 47 -5.66 29.93 -8.68
CA VAL A 47 -5.63 29.38 -7.32
C VAL A 47 -5.90 27.87 -7.35
N ILE A 48 -4.94 27.10 -6.83
CA ILE A 48 -5.07 25.66 -6.63
C ILE A 48 -5.42 25.34 -5.16
N CYS A 49 -6.43 24.50 -4.94
CA CYS A 49 -6.80 24.05 -3.60
C CYS A 49 -5.65 23.29 -2.94
N GLN A 50 -5.64 23.22 -1.60
CA GLN A 50 -4.63 22.52 -0.82
C GLN A 50 -4.44 21.08 -1.30
N ARG A 51 -5.51 20.40 -1.74
CA ARG A 51 -5.42 19.06 -2.36
C ARG A 51 -4.61 19.09 -3.67
N CYS A 52 -4.95 19.97 -4.61
CA CYS A 52 -4.21 20.11 -5.87
C CYS A 52 -2.78 20.62 -5.65
N PHE A 53 -2.56 21.53 -4.70
CA PHE A 53 -1.25 22.03 -4.32
C PHE A 53 -0.38 20.92 -3.71
N ARG A 54 -0.94 20.07 -2.86
CA ARG A 54 -0.24 18.92 -2.28
C ARG A 54 0.04 17.83 -3.31
N ILE A 55 -0.87 17.58 -4.23
CA ILE A 55 -0.63 16.71 -5.40
C ILE A 55 0.51 17.28 -6.25
N ARG A 56 0.48 18.58 -6.56
CA ARG A 56 1.46 19.22 -7.46
C ARG A 56 2.86 19.37 -6.85
N ASN A 57 2.96 19.72 -5.57
CA ASN A 57 4.25 20.07 -4.95
C ASN A 57 4.82 18.99 -4.03
N TYR A 58 3.96 18.15 -3.45
CA TYR A 58 4.38 17.09 -2.52
C TYR A 58 4.05 15.69 -3.04
N ASN A 59 3.40 15.59 -4.21
CA ASN A 59 2.81 14.34 -4.71
C ASN A 59 1.98 13.59 -3.66
N ASP A 60 1.40 14.37 -2.75
CA ASP A 60 0.40 13.92 -1.80
C ASP A 60 -0.90 13.82 -2.58
N ALA A 61 -1.03 12.75 -3.36
CA ALA A 61 -2.33 12.21 -3.65
C ALA A 61 -3.00 12.03 -2.28
N VAL A 62 -3.85 12.99 -1.89
CA VAL A 62 -4.82 12.80 -0.82
C VAL A 62 -5.55 11.54 -1.24
N SER A 63 -5.16 10.43 -0.64
CA SER A 63 -5.61 9.10 -0.97
C SER A 63 -7.10 9.11 -0.75
N VAL A 64 -7.87 9.26 -1.83
CA VAL A 64 -9.26 8.85 -1.82
C VAL A 64 -9.18 7.34 -1.68
N SER A 65 -9.22 6.90 -0.42
CA SER A 65 -9.27 5.50 -0.05
C SER A 65 -10.57 4.95 -0.58
N MET A 66 -10.49 4.12 -1.61
CA MET A 66 -11.66 3.45 -2.15
C MET A 66 -11.94 2.19 -1.35
N ASP A 67 -13.22 1.89 -1.17
CA ASP A 67 -13.62 0.56 -0.73
C ASP A 67 -13.33 -0.48 -1.83
N HIS A 68 -13.35 -1.75 -1.44
CA HIS A 68 -13.01 -2.85 -2.35
C HIS A 68 -13.96 -2.92 -3.55
N ASP A 69 -15.26 -2.72 -3.34
CA ASP A 69 -16.29 -2.90 -4.36
C ASP A 69 -16.28 -1.78 -5.41
N GLU A 70 -16.03 -0.55 -4.99
CA GLU A 70 -15.81 0.60 -5.87
C GLU A 70 -14.56 0.39 -6.73
N PHE A 71 -13.51 -0.18 -6.15
CA PHE A 71 -12.30 -0.49 -6.89
C PHE A 71 -12.51 -1.62 -7.91
N LEU A 72 -13.27 -2.66 -7.57
CA LEU A 72 -13.61 -3.71 -8.52
C LEU A 72 -14.41 -3.17 -9.72
N ARG A 73 -15.30 -2.20 -9.49
CA ARG A 73 -16.01 -1.50 -10.59
C ARG A 73 -15.03 -0.73 -11.48
N LEU A 74 -14.06 -0.02 -10.88
CA LEU A 74 -13.02 0.70 -11.62
C LEU A 74 -12.20 -0.27 -12.49
N LEU A 75 -11.74 -1.38 -11.90
CA LEU A 75 -10.99 -2.39 -12.66
C LEU A 75 -11.81 -2.98 -13.81
N GLY A 76 -13.12 -3.19 -13.64
CA GLY A 76 -13.99 -3.66 -14.70
C GLY A 76 -14.01 -2.76 -15.94
N GLY A 77 -13.80 -1.45 -15.77
CA GLY A 77 -13.61 -0.53 -16.90
C GLY A 77 -12.35 -0.85 -17.72
N ILE A 78 -11.26 -1.24 -17.05
CA ILE A 78 -9.97 -1.60 -17.68
C ILE A 78 -10.10 -2.87 -18.53
N ALA A 79 -10.96 -3.84 -18.16
CA ALA A 79 -11.17 -5.03 -19.00
C ALA A 79 -11.57 -4.72 -20.45
N SER A 80 -12.25 -3.59 -20.67
CA SER A 80 -12.75 -3.19 -21.99
C SER A 80 -11.72 -2.43 -22.83
N THR A 81 -10.56 -2.07 -22.27
CA THR A 81 -9.50 -1.34 -22.97
C THR A 81 -8.44 -2.29 -23.53
N ASP A 82 -7.63 -1.80 -24.48
CA ASP A 82 -6.38 -2.45 -24.91
C ASP A 82 -5.21 -1.74 -24.24
N SER A 83 -4.78 -2.26 -23.09
CA SER A 83 -3.89 -1.56 -22.16
C SER A 83 -2.90 -2.51 -21.48
N LEU A 84 -1.74 -1.99 -21.07
CA LEU A 84 -0.84 -2.72 -20.17
C LEU A 84 -1.26 -2.44 -18.73
N VAL A 85 -1.41 -3.47 -17.90
CA VAL A 85 -1.67 -3.31 -16.47
C VAL A 85 -0.38 -3.56 -15.70
N VAL A 86 0.14 -2.53 -15.04
CA VAL A 86 1.27 -2.63 -14.13
C VAL A 86 0.73 -2.84 -12.72
N HIS A 87 0.78 -4.07 -12.23
CA HIS A 87 0.38 -4.37 -10.86
C HIS A 87 1.59 -4.27 -9.94
N ILE A 88 1.60 -3.24 -9.08
CA ILE A 88 2.63 -3.07 -8.05
C ILE A 88 2.21 -3.73 -6.73
N VAL A 89 3.12 -4.50 -6.14
CA VAL A 89 2.96 -5.18 -4.85
C VAL A 89 4.14 -4.90 -3.93
N ASP A 90 3.93 -5.01 -2.62
CA ASP A 90 4.97 -4.91 -1.60
C ASP A 90 5.50 -6.32 -1.28
N LEU A 91 6.81 -6.56 -1.41
CA LEU A 91 7.39 -7.86 -1.08
C LEU A 91 7.15 -8.29 0.37
N PHE A 92 7.13 -7.35 1.32
CA PHE A 92 7.01 -7.65 2.75
C PHE A 92 5.56 -7.89 3.18
N ASP A 93 4.62 -7.55 2.31
CA ASP A 93 3.18 -7.71 2.51
C ASP A 93 2.53 -8.24 1.23
N PHE A 94 3.14 -9.27 0.62
CA PHE A 94 2.79 -9.74 -0.71
C PHE A 94 1.33 -10.19 -0.79
N GLU A 95 0.87 -11.08 0.10
CA GLU A 95 -0.50 -11.60 0.12
C GLU A 95 -1.53 -10.56 0.61
N GLY A 96 -1.06 -9.47 1.22
CA GLY A 96 -1.88 -8.32 1.60
C GLY A 96 -2.00 -7.27 0.51
N SER A 97 -1.03 -7.19 -0.41
CA SER A 97 -0.97 -6.20 -1.49
C SER A 97 -1.35 -6.76 -2.86
N LEU A 98 -1.32 -8.08 -3.03
CA LEU A 98 -1.73 -8.75 -4.26
C LEU A 98 -3.25 -8.70 -4.44
N ILE A 99 -3.69 -8.20 -5.59
CA ILE A 99 -5.11 -8.11 -5.93
C ILE A 99 -5.60 -9.49 -6.36
N SER A 100 -6.30 -10.16 -5.45
CA SER A 100 -6.88 -11.47 -5.72
C SER A 100 -7.91 -11.39 -6.85
N GLY A 101 -7.78 -12.24 -7.86
CA GLY A 101 -8.68 -12.24 -9.00
C GLY A 101 -8.53 -11.06 -9.96
N LEU A 102 -7.45 -10.26 -9.86
CA LEU A 102 -7.17 -9.15 -10.78
C LEU A 102 -7.39 -9.52 -12.25
N GLN A 103 -6.91 -10.70 -12.66
CA GLN A 103 -7.06 -11.21 -14.03
C GLN A 103 -8.51 -11.20 -14.53
N ARG A 104 -9.48 -11.46 -13.65
CA ARG A 104 -10.92 -11.47 -13.98
C ARG A 104 -11.44 -10.08 -14.33
N PHE A 105 -10.84 -9.05 -13.73
CA PHE A 105 -11.27 -7.66 -13.90
C PHE A 105 -10.49 -6.92 -14.97
N VAL A 106 -9.27 -7.35 -15.30
CA VAL A 106 -8.48 -6.75 -16.39
C VAL A 106 -8.66 -7.48 -17.72
N GLY A 107 -9.42 -8.59 -17.74
CA GLY A 107 -9.73 -9.34 -18.96
C GLY A 107 -8.47 -9.93 -19.61
N ASN A 108 -8.29 -9.63 -20.89
CA ASN A 108 -7.16 -10.10 -21.70
C ASN A 108 -5.94 -9.18 -21.65
N ASN A 109 -6.01 -8.08 -20.91
CA ASN A 109 -4.90 -7.14 -20.81
C ASN A 109 -3.67 -7.82 -20.17
N PRO A 110 -2.46 -7.63 -20.75
CA PRO A 110 -1.24 -8.16 -20.18
C PRO A 110 -0.98 -7.51 -18.81
N VAL A 111 -0.56 -8.33 -17.84
CA VAL A 111 -0.24 -7.87 -16.49
C VAL A 111 1.26 -7.98 -16.24
N LEU A 112 1.94 -6.84 -16.06
CA LEU A 112 3.31 -6.76 -15.56
C LEU A 112 3.27 -6.68 -14.03
N LEU A 113 3.84 -7.67 -13.33
CA LEU A 113 3.91 -7.65 -11.87
C LEU A 113 5.22 -7.00 -11.42
N VAL A 114 5.11 -5.86 -10.75
CA VAL A 114 6.24 -5.11 -10.19
C VAL A 114 6.28 -5.33 -8.68
N VAL A 115 7.28 -6.07 -8.22
CA VAL A 115 7.47 -6.36 -6.80
C VAL A 115 8.44 -5.34 -6.21
N ASN A 116 7.90 -4.43 -5.41
CA ASN A 116 8.64 -3.30 -4.88
C ASN A 116 9.26 -3.59 -3.51
N LYS A 117 10.12 -2.68 -3.05
CA LYS A 117 10.79 -2.64 -1.75
C LYS A 117 11.85 -3.72 -1.53
N ILE A 118 12.47 -4.23 -2.60
CA ILE A 118 13.54 -5.24 -2.47
C ILE A 118 14.79 -4.71 -1.74
N ASP A 119 14.93 -3.40 -1.60
CA ASP A 119 16.00 -2.76 -0.81
C ASP A 119 15.88 -3.05 0.69
N LEU A 120 14.71 -3.47 1.16
CA LEU A 120 14.48 -3.80 2.56
C LEU A 120 14.88 -5.24 2.90
N LEU A 121 15.25 -6.07 1.90
CA LEU A 121 15.71 -7.43 2.14
C LEU A 121 17.07 -7.43 2.87
N PRO A 122 17.34 -8.45 3.70
CA PRO A 122 18.66 -8.65 4.28
C PRO A 122 19.74 -8.77 3.20
N LYS A 123 20.95 -8.29 3.52
CA LYS A 123 22.12 -8.41 2.64
C LYS A 123 22.40 -9.89 2.32
N GLY A 124 22.72 -10.19 1.07
CA GLY A 124 23.02 -11.55 0.60
C GLY A 124 21.80 -12.39 0.24
N THR A 125 20.58 -11.82 0.28
CA THR A 125 19.37 -12.52 -0.19
C THR A 125 19.47 -12.82 -1.68
N ASN A 126 19.16 -14.07 -2.08
CA ASN A 126 19.17 -14.49 -3.48
C ASN A 126 17.88 -14.04 -4.19
N TYR A 127 17.98 -13.00 -5.04
CA TYR A 127 16.85 -12.46 -5.79
C TYR A 127 16.19 -13.46 -6.74
N ASN A 128 16.91 -14.45 -7.28
CA ASN A 128 16.30 -15.49 -8.12
C ASN A 128 15.36 -16.38 -7.31
N ARG A 129 15.72 -16.71 -6.06
CA ARG A 129 14.83 -17.45 -5.14
C ARG A 129 13.56 -16.65 -4.85
N ILE A 130 13.71 -15.34 -4.60
CA ILE A 130 12.57 -14.43 -4.38
C ILE A 130 11.67 -14.39 -5.62
N ARG A 131 12.22 -14.21 -6.83
CA ARG A 131 11.45 -14.20 -8.07
C ARG A 131 10.68 -15.51 -8.28
N ASN A 132 11.33 -16.65 -8.05
CA ASN A 132 10.69 -17.97 -8.16
C ASN A 132 9.57 -18.16 -7.13
N TRP A 133 9.77 -17.68 -5.90
CA TRP A 133 8.71 -17.68 -4.88
C TRP A 133 7.52 -16.81 -5.32
N VAL A 134 7.78 -15.58 -5.76
CA VAL A 134 6.73 -14.65 -6.25
C VAL A 134 5.95 -15.28 -7.39
N GLN A 135 6.64 -15.88 -8.37
CA GLN A 135 6.00 -16.52 -9.51
C GLN A 135 5.06 -17.65 -9.09
N ARG A 136 5.47 -18.49 -8.12
CA ARG A 136 4.62 -19.55 -7.56
C ARG A 136 3.41 -18.97 -6.84
N GLN A 137 3.60 -17.93 -6.02
CA GLN A 137 2.48 -17.29 -5.30
C GLN A 137 1.50 -16.60 -6.24
N ALA A 138 1.97 -15.86 -7.25
CA ALA A 138 1.13 -15.23 -8.26
C ALA A 138 0.30 -16.27 -9.02
N LYS A 139 0.92 -17.38 -9.43
CA LYS A 139 0.23 -18.50 -10.10
C LYS A 139 -0.81 -19.16 -9.19
N ALA A 140 -0.49 -19.37 -7.91
CA ALA A 140 -1.43 -19.96 -6.94
C ALA A 140 -2.69 -19.09 -6.73
N GLN A 141 -2.57 -17.78 -6.94
CA GLN A 141 -3.69 -16.81 -6.86
C GLN A 141 -4.37 -16.59 -8.22
N GLY A 142 -4.00 -17.37 -9.25
CA GLY A 142 -4.61 -17.30 -10.58
C GLY A 142 -4.20 -16.07 -11.41
N LEU A 143 -3.16 -15.33 -10.99
CA LEU A 143 -2.66 -14.18 -11.72
C LEU A 143 -1.77 -14.64 -12.88
N ARG A 144 -2.08 -14.19 -14.11
CA ARG A 144 -1.27 -14.47 -15.29
C ARG A 144 -0.43 -13.24 -15.60
N THR A 145 0.84 -13.30 -15.20
CA THR A 145 1.79 -12.21 -15.41
C THR A 145 2.58 -12.44 -16.69
N VAL A 146 2.74 -11.41 -17.53
CA VAL A 146 3.63 -11.48 -18.71
C VAL A 146 5.11 -11.44 -18.33
N ASP A 147 5.45 -10.67 -17.28
CA ASP A 147 6.75 -10.70 -16.62
C ASP A 147 6.62 -10.29 -15.14
N ILE A 148 7.66 -10.59 -14.36
CA ILE A 148 7.80 -10.23 -12.95
C ILE A 148 9.13 -9.51 -12.78
N VAL A 149 9.06 -8.24 -12.40
CA VAL A 149 10.22 -7.38 -12.16
C VAL A 149 10.32 -7.05 -10.67
N LEU A 150 11.50 -7.33 -10.10
CA LEU A 150 11.84 -6.97 -8.73
C LEU A 150 12.49 -5.58 -8.74
N CYS A 151 11.98 -4.63 -7.94
CA CYS A 151 12.54 -3.29 -7.88
C CYS A 151 12.49 -2.65 -6.48
N SER A 152 13.22 -1.55 -6.35
CA SER A 152 13.03 -0.55 -5.29
C SER A 152 12.80 0.80 -5.95
N ALA A 153 11.55 1.24 -6.02
CA ALA A 153 11.21 2.57 -6.52
C ALA A 153 11.89 3.68 -5.71
N LYS A 154 12.10 3.46 -4.40
CA LYS A 154 12.74 4.43 -3.49
C LYS A 154 14.25 4.54 -3.71
N LYS A 155 14.93 3.44 -4.03
CA LYS A 155 16.40 3.39 -4.20
C LYS A 155 16.85 3.32 -5.66
N GLY A 156 15.93 3.22 -6.61
CA GLY A 156 16.21 3.02 -8.04
C GLY A 156 16.71 1.61 -8.39
N MET A 157 16.79 0.69 -7.43
CA MET A 157 17.32 -0.66 -7.67
C MET A 157 16.40 -1.44 -8.61
N GLY A 158 16.94 -1.99 -9.70
CA GLY A 158 16.17 -2.76 -10.68
C GLY A 158 15.11 -1.94 -11.43
N PHE A 159 15.14 -0.61 -11.31
CA PHE A 159 14.13 0.26 -11.92
C PHE A 159 14.30 0.39 -13.44
N GLU A 160 15.54 0.36 -13.96
CA GLU A 160 15.83 0.30 -15.40
C GLU A 160 15.06 -0.85 -16.07
N ARG A 161 15.06 -2.04 -15.44
CA ARG A 161 14.29 -3.19 -15.92
C ARG A 161 12.78 -2.99 -15.89
N VAL A 162 12.27 -2.16 -14.98
CA VAL A 162 10.84 -1.79 -14.97
C VAL A 162 10.55 -0.91 -16.17
N VAL A 163 11.38 0.11 -16.44
CA VAL A 163 11.20 1.01 -17.59
C VAL A 163 11.26 0.22 -18.89
N GLU A 164 12.28 -0.62 -19.08
CA GLU A 164 12.44 -1.48 -20.26
C GLU A 164 11.23 -2.40 -20.46
N ALA A 165 10.80 -3.11 -19.40
CA ALA A 165 9.66 -4.01 -19.49
C ALA A 165 8.35 -3.26 -19.80
N VAL A 166 8.14 -2.07 -19.22
CA VAL A 166 6.96 -1.25 -19.52
C VAL A 166 6.99 -0.81 -20.99
N GLU A 167 8.13 -0.36 -21.50
CA GLU A 167 8.24 0.07 -22.91
C GLU A 167 8.03 -1.08 -23.90
N GLU A 168 8.68 -2.22 -23.68
CA GLU A 168 8.56 -3.40 -24.53
C GLU A 168 7.13 -3.95 -24.52
N LEU A 169 6.51 -4.06 -23.34
CA LEU A 169 5.20 -4.71 -23.19
C LEU A 169 4.03 -3.78 -23.52
N ARG A 170 4.17 -2.46 -23.36
CA ARG A 170 3.08 -1.52 -23.68
C ARG A 170 2.90 -1.36 -25.18
N GLY A 171 3.98 -1.35 -25.96
CA GLY A 171 3.92 -0.97 -27.38
C GLY A 171 3.23 0.39 -27.55
N ARG A 172 2.06 0.44 -28.20
CA ARG A 172 1.23 1.66 -28.35
C ARG A 172 -0.06 1.62 -27.52
N ARG A 173 0.02 1.12 -26.28
CA ARG A 173 -1.12 1.01 -25.36
C ARG A 173 -1.01 1.99 -24.19
N ASP A 174 -2.15 2.32 -23.60
CA ASP A 174 -2.19 3.00 -22.30
C ASP A 174 -1.68 2.06 -21.20
N VAL A 175 -1.09 2.63 -20.15
CA VAL A 175 -0.51 1.88 -19.02
C VAL A 175 -1.30 2.20 -17.75
N TYR A 176 -2.01 1.24 -17.19
CA TYR A 176 -2.71 1.40 -15.91
C TYR A 176 -1.86 0.88 -14.76
N VAL A 177 -1.52 1.74 -13.80
CA VAL A 177 -0.77 1.34 -12.61
C VAL A 177 -1.73 1.06 -11.47
N VAL A 178 -1.80 -0.20 -11.02
CA VAL A 178 -2.71 -0.68 -9.98
C VAL A 178 -1.96 -1.28 -8.79
N GLY A 179 -2.45 -1.02 -7.58
CA GLY A 179 -1.87 -1.59 -6.37
C GLY A 179 -2.54 -1.10 -5.10
N ALA A 180 -2.26 -1.79 -4.00
CA ALA A 180 -2.73 -1.37 -2.69
C ALA A 180 -2.08 -0.05 -2.23
N THR A 181 -2.66 0.59 -1.23
CA THR A 181 -2.02 1.73 -0.53
C THR A 181 -0.64 1.34 0.03
N ASN A 182 0.27 2.31 0.18
CA ASN A 182 1.59 2.09 0.80
C ASN A 182 2.55 1.06 0.11
N VAL A 183 2.19 0.50 -1.04
CA VAL A 183 3.08 -0.41 -1.82
C VAL A 183 4.19 0.34 -2.56
N GLY A 184 4.08 1.66 -2.68
CA GLY A 184 5.01 2.52 -3.42
C GLY A 184 4.57 2.87 -4.85
N LYS A 185 3.27 2.75 -5.16
CA LYS A 185 2.67 3.14 -6.46
C LYS A 185 3.04 4.56 -6.88
N SER A 186 2.81 5.55 -6.03
CA SER A 186 3.15 6.95 -6.35
C SER A 186 4.66 7.16 -6.56
N THR A 187 5.50 6.48 -5.77
CA THR A 187 6.97 6.52 -5.98
C THR A 187 7.37 5.90 -7.32
N LEU A 188 6.75 4.77 -7.69
CA LEU A 188 6.97 4.12 -8.98
C LEU A 188 6.61 5.06 -10.13
N ILE A 189 5.42 5.66 -10.06
CA ILE A 189 4.90 6.56 -11.10
C ILE A 189 5.78 7.80 -11.23
N ASN A 190 6.18 8.42 -10.13
CA ASN A 190 7.06 9.59 -10.17
C ASN A 190 8.38 9.29 -10.85
N ARG A 191 8.89 8.09 -10.64
CA ARG A 191 10.12 7.65 -11.27
C ARG A 191 9.92 7.35 -12.76
N LEU A 192 8.80 6.72 -13.13
CA LEU A 192 8.42 6.56 -14.53
C LEU A 192 8.28 7.93 -15.21
N ILE A 193 7.68 8.93 -14.57
CA ILE A 193 7.61 10.29 -15.13
C ILE A 193 9.03 10.80 -15.42
N SER A 194 9.92 10.79 -14.44
CA SER A 194 11.28 11.29 -14.60
C SER A 194 12.07 10.59 -15.72
N ASP A 195 11.88 9.29 -15.91
CA ASP A 195 12.61 8.53 -16.93
C ASP A 195 11.99 8.67 -18.34
N TYR A 196 10.70 9.01 -18.44
CA TYR A 196 9.97 9.19 -19.70
C TYR A 196 9.91 10.65 -20.18
N SER A 197 10.37 11.62 -19.38
CA SER A 197 10.24 13.04 -19.69
C SER A 197 11.55 13.82 -19.62
N ASP A 198 12.03 14.29 -20.78
CA ASP A 198 12.95 15.45 -20.91
C ASP A 198 12.20 16.80 -20.76
N LEU A 199 10.89 16.79 -20.47
CA LEU A 199 10.00 17.95 -20.50
C LEU A 199 9.14 18.03 -19.24
N ASP A 200 8.94 19.26 -18.76
CA ASP A 200 7.90 19.69 -17.79
C ASP A 200 6.48 19.37 -18.30
N ARG A 201 6.13 18.08 -18.47
CA ARG A 201 4.80 17.69 -18.94
C ARG A 201 3.79 17.88 -17.83
N GLU A 202 2.76 18.67 -18.10
CA GLU A 202 1.69 18.95 -17.16
C GLU A 202 0.88 17.68 -16.85
N LEU A 203 0.81 17.32 -15.56
CA LEU A 203 -0.10 16.28 -15.08
C LEU A 203 -1.53 16.70 -15.37
N THR A 204 -2.26 15.87 -16.11
CA THR A 204 -3.67 16.12 -16.39
C THR A 204 -4.56 15.30 -15.46
N VAL A 205 -5.63 15.90 -14.96
CA VAL A 205 -6.65 15.22 -14.17
C VAL A 205 -7.86 15.01 -15.05
N SER A 206 -8.35 13.77 -15.14
CA SER A 206 -9.58 13.43 -15.86
C SER A 206 -10.40 12.43 -15.04
N ARG A 207 -11.47 11.85 -15.60
CA ARG A 207 -12.31 10.89 -14.88
C ARG A 207 -12.04 9.47 -15.36
N PHE A 208 -11.93 8.53 -14.42
CA PHE A 208 -11.89 7.10 -14.72
C PHE A 208 -13.13 6.69 -15.54
N PRO A 209 -12.97 5.90 -16.63
CA PRO A 209 -14.09 5.42 -17.43
C PRO A 209 -15.18 4.76 -16.57
N GLY A 210 -16.40 5.29 -16.63
CA GLY A 210 -17.55 4.74 -15.90
C GLY A 210 -17.59 5.07 -14.40
N THR A 211 -16.78 6.00 -13.89
CA THR A 211 -16.78 6.40 -12.47
C THR A 211 -16.71 7.92 -12.27
N THR A 212 -16.93 8.38 -11.03
CA THR A 212 -16.76 9.78 -10.62
C THR A 212 -15.38 10.09 -10.05
N LEU A 213 -14.44 9.16 -10.17
CA LEU A 213 -13.11 9.26 -9.57
C LEU A 213 -12.14 9.95 -10.52
N ASP A 214 -11.33 10.85 -9.94
CA ASP A 214 -10.28 11.55 -10.65
C ASP A 214 -9.11 10.59 -10.94
N GLU A 215 -8.71 10.48 -12.20
CA GLU A 215 -7.51 9.79 -12.67
C GLU A 215 -6.42 10.79 -13.03
N ILE A 216 -5.19 10.53 -12.59
CA ILE A 216 -4.03 11.31 -13.02
C ILE A 216 -3.47 10.64 -14.27
N ARG A 217 -3.46 11.36 -15.40
CA ARG A 217 -2.90 10.89 -16.66
C ARG A 217 -1.60 11.62 -16.96
N ILE A 218 -0.57 10.84 -17.23
CA ILE A 218 0.75 11.30 -17.66
C ILE A 218 0.85 11.03 -19.17
N PRO A 219 0.79 12.06 -20.02
CA PRO A 219 0.84 11.88 -21.46
C PRO A 219 2.24 11.44 -21.94
N LEU A 220 2.23 10.47 -22.85
CA LEU A 220 3.38 9.95 -23.58
C LEU A 220 3.40 10.55 -25.00
N ASP A 221 4.56 10.55 -25.66
CA ASP A 221 4.75 11.18 -26.98
C ASP A 221 3.93 10.54 -28.11
N ASP A 222 3.50 9.29 -27.92
CA ASP A 222 2.73 8.52 -28.90
C ASP A 222 1.22 8.74 -28.78
N GLY A 223 0.78 9.70 -27.95
CA GLY A 223 -0.62 10.00 -27.68
C GLY A 223 -1.28 9.06 -26.68
N LYS A 224 -0.52 8.18 -26.04
CA LYS A 224 -0.98 7.31 -24.94
C LYS A 224 -0.65 7.92 -23.59
N ALA A 225 -1.10 7.29 -22.51
CA ALA A 225 -0.84 7.77 -21.17
C ALA A 225 -0.48 6.66 -20.18
N ILE A 226 0.32 7.01 -19.18
CA ILE A 226 0.39 6.28 -17.92
C ILE A 226 -0.71 6.84 -17.02
N VAL A 227 -1.60 5.96 -16.56
CA VAL A 227 -2.78 6.28 -15.75
C VAL A 227 -2.56 5.82 -14.32
N ASP A 228 -2.57 6.77 -13.39
CA ASP A 228 -2.53 6.47 -11.96
C ASP A 228 -3.92 6.11 -11.44
N THR A 229 -4.08 4.89 -10.94
CA THR A 229 -5.32 4.45 -10.28
C THR A 229 -5.28 4.72 -8.77
N PRO A 230 -6.40 5.06 -8.10
CA PRO A 230 -6.43 5.17 -6.66
C PRO A 230 -5.93 3.89 -5.98
N GLY A 231 -5.18 4.05 -4.89
CA GLY A 231 -4.67 2.92 -4.14
C GLY A 231 -5.80 2.19 -3.40
N ILE A 232 -5.77 0.86 -3.45
CA ILE A 232 -6.78 0.03 -2.78
C ILE A 232 -6.49 -0.03 -1.29
N VAL A 233 -7.51 0.25 -0.47
CA VAL A 233 -7.43 0.04 0.98
C VAL A 233 -7.99 -1.33 1.34
N TYR A 234 -7.09 -2.25 1.64
CA TYR A 234 -7.45 -3.55 2.17
C TYR A 234 -7.59 -3.47 3.68
N ARG A 235 -8.83 -3.59 4.19
CA ARG A 235 -9.11 -3.69 5.63
C ARG A 235 -8.43 -4.88 6.31
N SER A 236 -7.91 -5.82 5.53
CA SER A 236 -7.15 -6.96 6.01
C SER A 236 -5.67 -6.68 6.26
N ARG A 237 -5.18 -5.47 5.97
CA ARG A 237 -3.80 -5.05 6.23
C ARG A 237 -3.74 -4.27 7.53
N LEU A 238 -2.83 -4.65 8.42
CA LEU A 238 -2.67 -3.97 9.70
C LEU A 238 -2.38 -2.47 9.55
N THR A 239 -1.64 -2.09 8.52
CA THR A 239 -1.30 -0.68 8.22
C THR A 239 -2.51 0.20 7.92
N GLU A 240 -3.64 -0.38 7.54
CA GLU A 240 -4.88 0.38 7.26
C GLU A 240 -5.80 0.48 8.48
N LEU A 241 -5.50 -0.26 9.55
CA LEU A 241 -6.29 -0.29 10.78
C LEU A 241 -5.65 0.51 11.93
N VAL A 242 -4.36 0.78 11.85
CA VAL A 242 -3.65 1.52 12.89
C VAL A 242 -3.72 3.04 12.67
N PRO A 243 -3.65 3.84 13.75
CA PRO A 243 -3.45 5.28 13.63
C PRO A 243 -2.15 5.63 12.88
N ARG A 244 -2.14 6.78 12.19
CA ARG A 244 -1.00 7.20 11.36
C ARG A 244 0.32 7.30 12.13
N GLY A 245 0.27 7.69 13.41
CA GLY A 245 1.46 7.77 14.28
C GLY A 245 2.17 6.43 14.47
N VAL A 246 1.43 5.32 14.35
CA VAL A 246 1.93 3.94 14.54
C VAL A 246 2.62 3.39 13.29
N LEU A 247 2.33 3.95 12.10
CA LEU A 247 2.83 3.43 10.82
C LEU A 247 4.35 3.35 10.77
N GLY A 248 5.07 4.28 11.41
CA GLY A 248 6.53 4.27 11.45
C GLY A 248 7.13 3.05 12.16
N ALA A 249 6.36 2.39 13.02
CA ALA A 249 6.80 1.14 13.67
C ALA A 249 6.55 -0.10 12.81
N LEU A 250 5.59 -0.06 11.88
CA LEU A 250 5.20 -1.18 11.03
C LEU A 250 5.88 -1.17 9.67
N LEU A 251 6.08 0.01 9.08
CA LEU A 251 6.65 0.16 7.75
C LEU A 251 8.18 0.26 7.84
N PRO A 252 8.94 -0.70 7.28
CA PRO A 252 10.39 -0.62 7.29
C PRO A 252 10.87 0.49 6.34
N ASP A 253 11.82 1.30 6.82
CA ASP A 253 12.46 2.37 6.04
C ASP A 253 13.91 2.04 5.64
N LYS A 254 14.46 0.97 6.25
CA LYS A 254 15.83 0.45 6.12
C LYS A 254 15.79 -1.07 5.98
N PRO A 255 16.86 -1.70 5.45
CA PRO A 255 17.00 -3.16 5.42
C PRO A 255 16.62 -3.82 6.75
N ILE A 256 15.71 -4.79 6.70
CA ILE A 256 15.24 -5.52 7.87
C ILE A 256 16.39 -6.32 8.47
N LYS A 257 16.57 -6.18 9.78
CA LYS A 257 17.47 -7.00 10.57
C LYS A 257 16.69 -8.18 11.13
N PRO A 258 16.95 -9.42 10.68
CA PRO A 258 16.24 -10.57 11.20
C PRO A 258 16.52 -10.74 12.69
N LEU A 259 15.47 -10.84 13.52
CA LEU A 259 15.60 -11.13 14.95
C LEU A 259 15.31 -12.61 15.18
N VAL A 260 16.19 -13.31 15.89
CA VAL A 260 16.05 -14.76 16.12
C VAL A 260 15.67 -15.01 17.58
N TYR A 261 14.59 -15.75 17.79
CA TYR A 261 14.16 -16.21 19.11
C TYR A 261 14.11 -17.73 19.13
N GLN A 262 14.80 -18.35 20.08
CA GLN A 262 14.57 -19.76 20.43
C GLN A 262 13.43 -19.84 21.42
N LEU A 263 12.36 -20.54 21.06
CA LEU A 263 11.16 -20.67 21.87
C LEU A 263 10.88 -22.13 22.22
N ASP A 264 10.49 -22.32 23.48
CA ASP A 264 9.84 -23.53 23.97
C ASP A 264 8.33 -23.36 23.86
N ALA A 265 7.60 -24.49 23.80
CA ALA A 265 6.15 -24.47 23.90
C ALA A 265 5.71 -23.78 25.20
N GLY A 266 4.65 -22.98 25.13
CA GLY A 266 4.19 -22.14 26.24
C GLY A 266 4.92 -20.78 26.33
N GLN A 267 5.44 -20.26 25.23
CA GLN A 267 6.04 -18.92 25.17
C GLN A 267 5.36 -18.02 24.15
N THR A 268 5.40 -16.72 24.43
CA THR A 268 4.68 -15.69 23.68
C THR A 268 5.63 -14.58 23.26
N LEU A 269 5.42 -14.05 22.05
CA LEU A 269 6.03 -12.82 21.54
C LEU A 269 4.93 -11.78 21.27
N PHE A 270 5.09 -10.58 21.81
CA PHE A 270 4.27 -9.41 21.50
C PHE A 270 5.01 -8.49 20.54
N PHE A 271 4.32 -8.00 19.51
CA PHE A 271 4.79 -6.95 18.61
C PHE A 271 4.03 -5.67 18.96
N GLY A 272 4.65 -4.85 19.82
CA GLY A 272 3.95 -3.78 20.53
C GLY A 272 2.69 -4.32 21.24
N SER A 273 1.59 -3.56 21.18
CA SER A 273 0.24 -4.03 21.57
C SER A 273 -0.62 -4.38 20.36
N LEU A 274 -0.01 -4.60 19.19
CA LEU A 274 -0.73 -4.86 17.94
C LEU A 274 -0.96 -6.34 17.71
N ILE A 275 0.08 -7.16 17.87
CA ILE A 275 0.04 -8.60 17.55
C ILE A 275 0.63 -9.39 18.70
N ARG A 276 0.00 -10.52 19.03
CA ARG A 276 0.53 -11.54 19.94
C ARG A 276 0.72 -12.85 19.17
N PHE A 277 1.88 -13.46 19.32
CA PHE A 277 2.24 -14.74 18.76
C PHE A 277 2.53 -15.71 19.91
N ASP A 278 1.72 -16.76 20.02
CA ASP A 278 1.85 -17.78 21.04
C ASP A 278 2.35 -19.07 20.41
N TYR A 279 3.48 -19.57 20.90
CA TYR A 279 3.96 -20.89 20.56
C TYR A 279 3.30 -21.92 21.49
N ALA A 280 2.14 -22.43 21.09
CA ALA A 280 1.30 -23.26 21.94
C ALA A 280 1.85 -24.68 22.13
N ALA A 281 2.31 -25.33 21.06
CA ALA A 281 2.84 -26.69 21.15
C ALA A 281 3.85 -27.02 20.03
N GLY A 282 4.85 -27.82 20.37
CA GLY A 282 5.87 -28.36 19.45
C GLY A 282 7.22 -28.54 20.15
N ALA A 283 8.25 -28.93 19.41
CA ALA A 283 9.62 -29.07 19.92
C ALA A 283 10.27 -27.70 20.22
N ASN A 284 11.43 -27.66 20.86
CA ASN A 284 12.20 -26.41 20.88
C ASN A 284 12.53 -25.99 19.44
N LEU A 285 12.10 -24.80 19.04
CA LEU A 285 12.26 -24.28 17.69
C LEU A 285 12.81 -22.86 17.71
N SER A 286 13.56 -22.53 16.67
CA SER A 286 13.99 -21.16 16.42
C SER A 286 12.98 -20.47 15.50
N PHE A 287 12.69 -19.21 15.78
CA PHE A 287 11.81 -18.36 15.00
C PHE A 287 12.58 -17.12 14.57
N THR A 288 12.63 -16.84 13.26
CA THR A 288 13.27 -15.63 12.73
C THR A 288 12.20 -14.63 12.31
N LEU A 289 12.21 -13.46 12.93
CA LEU A 289 11.24 -12.40 12.72
C LEU A 289 11.76 -11.45 11.65
N TYR A 290 10.96 -11.27 10.59
CA TYR A 290 11.18 -10.30 9.52
C TYR A 290 10.08 -9.23 9.59
N THR A 291 10.29 -8.26 10.49
CA THR A 291 9.40 -7.13 10.75
C THR A 291 10.21 -5.83 10.68
N ALA A 292 9.55 -4.67 10.59
CA ALA A 292 10.23 -3.38 10.66
C ALA A 292 11.10 -3.26 11.91
N ASN A 293 12.31 -2.70 11.74
CA ASN A 293 13.31 -2.58 12.80
C ASN A 293 12.85 -1.73 14.00
N ALA A 294 11.88 -0.83 13.79
CA ALA A 294 11.29 0.01 14.82
C ALA A 294 10.24 -0.73 15.68
N MET A 295 9.77 -1.91 15.23
CA MET A 295 8.82 -2.71 15.98
C MET A 295 9.49 -3.37 17.18
N LYS A 296 9.05 -3.03 18.39
CA LYS A 296 9.53 -3.65 19.62
C LYS A 296 8.89 -5.01 19.83
N VAL A 297 9.72 -6.00 20.15
CA VAL A 297 9.28 -7.37 20.41
C VAL A 297 9.52 -7.72 21.87
N HIS A 298 8.45 -8.12 22.57
CA HIS A 298 8.50 -8.50 23.98
C HIS A 298 8.20 -9.99 24.14
N ARG A 299 9.10 -10.72 24.81
CA ARG A 299 8.91 -12.15 25.11
C ARG A 299 8.38 -12.35 26.52
N THR A 300 7.43 -13.26 26.68
CA THR A 300 6.94 -13.71 27.98
C THR A 300 6.55 -15.19 27.95
N LYS A 301 6.21 -15.76 29.11
CA LYS A 301 5.57 -17.07 29.19
C LYS A 301 4.08 -16.94 28.86
N LEU A 302 3.52 -17.95 28.21
CA LEU A 302 2.12 -17.99 27.79
C LEU A 302 1.17 -17.78 28.96
N GLU A 303 1.47 -18.40 30.11
CA GLU A 303 0.68 -18.28 31.36
C GLU A 303 0.58 -16.83 31.89
N ARG A 304 1.50 -15.94 31.51
CA ARG A 304 1.53 -14.52 31.94
C ARG A 304 1.13 -13.55 30.83
N ALA A 305 0.85 -14.06 29.63
CA ALA A 305 0.69 -13.20 28.47
C ALA A 305 -0.57 -12.34 28.55
N ASP A 306 -1.68 -12.90 29.06
CA ASP A 306 -2.94 -12.16 29.25
C ASP A 306 -2.79 -11.05 30.30
N ASP A 307 -2.20 -11.36 31.45
CA ASP A 307 -1.96 -10.40 32.53
C ASP A 307 -1.01 -9.27 32.08
N LEU A 308 0.09 -9.63 31.39
CA LEU A 308 1.05 -8.65 30.87
C LEU A 308 0.36 -7.69 29.90
N TYR A 309 -0.50 -8.21 29.01
CA TYR A 309 -1.22 -7.37 28.06
C TYR A 309 -2.23 -6.47 28.76
N ALA A 310 -3.02 -7.00 29.70
CA ALA A 310 -4.01 -6.23 30.44
C ALA A 310 -3.38 -5.05 31.21
N GLN A 311 -2.23 -5.28 31.84
CA GLN A 311 -1.57 -4.27 32.68
C GLN A 311 -0.75 -3.27 31.85
N HIS A 312 -0.10 -3.70 30.78
CA HIS A 312 0.92 -2.90 30.10
C HIS A 312 0.67 -2.54 28.64
N LYS A 313 -0.51 -2.85 28.08
CA LYS A 313 -0.91 -2.34 26.75
C LYS A 313 -0.85 -0.81 26.72
N GLY A 314 -0.27 -0.25 25.67
CA GLY A 314 -0.12 1.19 25.48
C GLY A 314 1.01 1.86 26.26
N GLU A 315 1.76 1.10 27.06
CA GLU A 315 2.92 1.58 27.83
C GLU A 315 4.17 0.78 27.46
N LEU A 316 4.45 -0.33 28.15
CA LEU A 316 5.54 -1.25 27.82
C LEU A 316 5.28 -1.90 26.45
N LEU A 317 4.04 -2.36 26.22
CA LEU A 317 3.60 -2.92 24.96
C LEU A 317 3.09 -1.79 24.07
N ALA A 318 4.03 -1.05 23.52
CA ALA A 318 3.79 0.04 22.59
C ALA A 318 4.69 -0.13 21.34
N PRO A 319 4.26 0.36 20.18
CA PRO A 319 3.00 1.07 19.91
C PRO A 319 1.80 0.12 19.75
N PRO A 320 0.57 0.62 19.62
CA PRO A 320 0.05 1.99 19.88
C PRO A 320 0.09 2.42 21.35
N SER A 321 -0.26 3.67 21.64
CA SER A 321 -0.57 4.18 22.99
C SER A 321 -1.94 3.68 23.50
N ARG A 322 -2.26 3.89 24.78
CA ARG A 322 -3.57 3.50 25.34
C ARG A 322 -4.75 4.18 24.64
N GLU A 323 -4.64 5.48 24.36
CA GLU A 323 -5.69 6.25 23.67
C GLU A 323 -5.86 5.77 22.22
N GLU A 324 -4.75 5.51 21.53
CA GLU A 324 -4.76 4.99 20.17
C GLU A 324 -5.44 3.61 20.07
N LEU A 325 -5.24 2.75 21.08
CA LEU A 325 -5.88 1.42 21.16
C LEU A 325 -7.41 1.48 21.22
N GLU A 326 -7.99 2.53 21.79
CA GLU A 326 -9.46 2.65 21.90
C GLU A 326 -10.13 2.78 20.52
N THR A 327 -9.39 3.30 19.53
CA THR A 327 -9.86 3.42 18.15
C THR A 327 -9.67 2.14 17.33
N MET A 328 -8.98 1.14 17.88
CA MET A 328 -8.61 -0.07 17.16
C MET A 328 -9.64 -1.20 17.30
N PRO A 329 -9.79 -2.06 16.27
CA PRO A 329 -10.60 -3.26 16.39
C PRO A 329 -10.06 -4.21 17.47
N ALA A 330 -10.98 -4.88 18.18
CA ALA A 330 -10.63 -5.95 19.09
C ALA A 330 -9.84 -7.07 18.40
N TRP A 331 -9.01 -7.78 19.16
CA TRP A 331 -8.28 -8.93 18.64
C TRP A 331 -9.19 -10.10 18.28
N THR A 332 -8.77 -10.83 17.24
CA THR A 332 -9.28 -12.14 16.87
C THR A 332 -8.14 -13.14 16.93
N ARG A 333 -8.44 -14.35 17.40
CA ARG A 333 -7.49 -15.46 17.48
C ARG A 333 -7.45 -16.24 16.16
N HIS A 334 -6.25 -16.47 15.65
CA HIS A 334 -5.96 -17.31 14.49
C HIS A 334 -5.19 -18.54 14.96
N SER A 335 -5.81 -19.72 14.89
CA SER A 335 -5.15 -20.98 15.25
C SER A 335 -4.48 -21.56 14.01
N LEU A 336 -3.15 -21.68 14.04
CA LEU A 336 -2.32 -22.07 12.91
C LEU A 336 -1.59 -23.37 13.21
N ARG A 337 -1.54 -24.26 12.22
CA ARG A 337 -0.76 -25.50 12.29
C ARG A 337 0.36 -25.44 11.27
N ILE A 338 1.60 -25.52 11.75
CA ILE A 338 2.78 -25.67 10.89
C ILE A 338 2.88 -27.14 10.47
N PRO A 339 2.87 -27.44 9.17
CA PRO A 339 3.00 -28.81 8.68
C PRO A 339 4.37 -29.41 9.02
N LYS A 340 4.42 -30.74 9.15
CA LYS A 340 5.68 -31.47 9.28
C LYS A 340 6.37 -31.56 7.93
N GLY A 341 7.70 -31.51 7.91
CA GLY A 341 8.50 -31.65 6.68
C GLY A 341 8.49 -30.42 5.77
N SER A 342 7.85 -29.31 6.16
CA SER A 342 7.78 -28.09 5.35
C SER A 342 8.52 -26.92 5.97
N GLU A 343 9.13 -26.12 5.12
CA GLU A 343 9.63 -24.80 5.47
C GLU A 343 8.50 -23.78 5.41
N SER A 344 8.16 -23.18 6.54
CA SER A 344 6.97 -22.32 6.65
C SER A 344 7.26 -20.96 7.25
N ASP A 345 6.50 -19.98 6.78
CA ASP A 345 6.37 -18.65 7.37
C ASP A 345 4.97 -18.49 7.98
N VAL A 346 4.90 -17.89 9.17
CA VAL A 346 3.68 -17.29 9.69
C VAL A 346 3.63 -15.84 9.24
N PHE A 347 2.74 -15.55 8.31
CA PHE A 347 2.58 -14.23 7.71
C PHE A 347 1.46 -13.44 8.40
N VAL A 348 1.73 -12.17 8.71
CA VAL A 348 0.76 -11.22 9.26
C VAL A 348 0.78 -9.97 8.39
N SER A 349 -0.33 -9.73 7.69
CA SER A 349 -0.41 -8.65 6.70
C SER A 349 -0.21 -7.28 7.34
N GLY A 350 0.74 -6.52 6.80
CA GLY A 350 1.15 -5.20 7.29
C GLY A 350 2.16 -5.20 8.45
N LEU A 351 2.55 -6.36 9.00
CA LEU A 351 3.65 -6.48 9.97
C LEU A 351 4.91 -7.08 9.32
N GLY A 352 4.74 -8.13 8.52
CA GLY A 352 5.82 -8.94 7.95
C GLY A 352 5.56 -10.42 8.18
N TRP A 353 6.62 -11.20 8.41
CA TRP A 353 6.49 -12.63 8.67
C TRP A 353 7.47 -13.15 9.72
N ILE A 354 7.12 -14.31 10.28
CA ILE A 354 7.92 -15.05 11.24
C ILE A 354 8.26 -16.38 10.59
N ARG A 355 9.53 -16.58 10.27
CA ARG A 355 10.06 -17.84 9.74
C ARG A 355 10.12 -18.87 10.87
N VAL A 356 9.57 -20.05 10.62
CA VAL A 356 9.72 -21.20 11.52
C VAL A 356 10.95 -21.99 11.09
N ASN A 357 12.01 -21.97 11.89
CA ASN A 357 13.27 -22.66 11.61
C ASN A 357 13.19 -24.10 12.14
N GLY A 358 12.47 -24.94 11.41
CA GLY A 358 12.37 -26.37 11.68
C GLY A 358 11.19 -27.01 10.97
N THR A 359 11.21 -28.35 10.90
CA THR A 359 10.24 -29.14 10.14
C THR A 359 9.48 -30.16 11.00
N SER A 360 9.64 -30.07 12.33
CA SER A 360 8.99 -30.97 13.30
C SER A 360 7.47 -30.77 13.43
N GLY A 361 6.95 -29.65 12.90
CA GLY A 361 5.57 -29.22 13.04
C GLY A 361 5.31 -28.52 14.38
N ALA A 362 4.35 -27.60 14.38
CA ALA A 362 4.05 -26.71 15.51
C ALA A 362 2.58 -26.29 15.51
N GLN A 363 2.05 -25.98 16.70
CA GLN A 363 0.80 -25.26 16.88
C GLN A 363 1.10 -23.85 17.37
N ILE A 364 0.55 -22.87 16.68
CA ILE A 364 0.78 -21.45 16.91
C ILE A 364 -0.58 -20.77 16.99
N GLU A 365 -0.75 -19.88 17.95
CA GLU A 365 -1.91 -18.99 18.02
C GLU A 365 -1.45 -17.56 17.79
N VAL A 366 -2.08 -16.86 16.84
CA VAL A 366 -1.79 -15.45 16.56
C VAL A 366 -3.03 -14.63 16.89
N TYR A 367 -2.87 -13.62 17.74
CA TYR A 367 -3.92 -12.64 18.01
C TYR A 367 -3.59 -11.36 17.26
N ALA A 368 -4.53 -10.92 16.44
CA ALA A 368 -4.40 -9.73 15.61
C ALA A 368 -5.72 -8.95 15.59
N PRO A 369 -5.72 -7.63 15.32
CA PRO A 369 -6.95 -6.85 15.19
C PRO A 369 -7.90 -7.48 14.18
N LYS A 370 -9.19 -7.51 14.51
CA LYS A 370 -10.22 -8.15 13.69
C LYS A 370 -10.15 -7.63 12.25
N GLY A 371 -10.05 -8.56 11.32
CA GLY A 371 -9.95 -8.28 9.88
C GLY A 371 -8.55 -8.53 9.33
N VAL A 372 -7.49 -8.41 10.13
CA VAL A 372 -6.11 -8.62 9.68
C VAL A 372 -5.93 -10.05 9.14
N LYS A 373 -5.31 -10.15 7.97
CA LYS A 373 -5.00 -11.43 7.34
C LYS A 373 -3.78 -12.05 7.99
N VAL A 374 -3.98 -13.24 8.56
CA VAL A 374 -2.93 -14.08 9.13
C VAL A 374 -3.01 -15.46 8.50
N LEU A 375 -1.88 -15.99 8.03
CA LEU A 375 -1.82 -17.31 7.38
C LEU A 375 -0.45 -17.97 7.51
N VAL A 376 -0.41 -19.27 7.23
CA VAL A 376 0.83 -20.02 7.03
C VAL A 376 1.09 -20.13 5.53
N ARG A 377 2.33 -19.88 5.11
CA ARG A 377 2.75 -19.97 3.70
C ARG A 377 4.10 -20.69 3.58
N GLU A 378 4.46 -21.05 2.34
CA GLU A 378 5.81 -21.50 2.02
C GLU A 378 6.82 -20.38 2.32
N ALA A 379 7.94 -20.74 2.92
CA ALA A 379 8.97 -19.80 3.29
C ALA A 379 9.51 -18.98 2.11
N LEU A 380 9.59 -17.66 2.32
CA LEU A 380 10.20 -16.74 1.37
C LEU A 380 11.74 -16.84 1.36
N ILE A 381 12.35 -16.99 2.54
CA ILE A 381 13.81 -16.99 2.77
C ILE A 381 14.30 -18.31 3.35
#